data_AF-A0A965TNB1-F1
#
_entry.id   AF-A0A965TNB1-F1
#
_cell.length_a   1.000
_cell.length_b   1.000
_cell.length_c   1.000
_cell.angle_alpha   90.00
_cell.angle_beta   90.00
_cell.angle_gamma   90.00
#
_symmetry.space_group_name_H-M   'P 1'
#
loop_
_entity.id
_entity.type
_entity.pdbx_description
1 polymer ?
#
loop_
_entity_poly.entity_id
_entity_poly.type
_entity_poly.pdbx_seq_one_letter_code
_entity_poly.pdbx_strand_id
1 'polypeptide(L)'
;MARLATGSSRLRCNMEKSNTADKKSPDATASLDISTSITCTGCPMGCQVTVSRGPDGNWQFSGAQCPRGDRHARQEITNPVRPLTTLIPIRGSQTPLSVKTSEPVPKALLWDMITLIHRLDLACPIHIGDILAENLLGTGITLIATRNLK
;
A
#
# COMPACT_ATOMS: atom_id res chain seq x y z
N MET A 1 -18.60 -54.08 12.25
CA MET A 1 -20.06 -54.24 12.40
C MET A 1 -20.69 -52.86 12.19
N ALA A 2 -21.18 -52.54 10.99
CA ALA A 2 -22.57 -52.76 10.56
C ALA A 2 -23.53 -51.91 11.41
N ARG A 3 -24.01 -50.74 10.96
CA ARG A 3 -25.28 -50.48 10.22
C ARG A 3 -25.89 -49.19 10.85
N LEU A 4 -26.74 -48.33 10.28
CA LEU A 4 -27.49 -48.22 9.02
C LEU A 4 -28.10 -46.80 8.94
N ALA A 5 -28.19 -46.29 7.70
CA ALA A 5 -29.28 -45.53 7.05
C ALA A 5 -30.23 -44.64 7.89
N THR A 6 -30.53 -43.40 7.49
CA THR A 6 -31.58 -43.00 6.52
C THR A 6 -31.72 -41.47 6.66
N GLY A 7 -32.15 -40.63 5.72
CA GLY A 7 -32.70 -40.77 4.38
C GLY A 7 -33.16 -39.37 3.92
N SER A 8 -33.24 -39.19 2.59
CA SER A 8 -34.24 -38.40 1.83
C SER A 8 -34.52 -36.93 2.25
N SER A 9 -34.46 -35.93 1.38
CA SER A 9 -35.22 -35.91 0.13
C SER A 9 -34.88 -34.69 -0.73
N ARG A 10 -34.88 -34.94 -2.05
CA ARG A 10 -35.51 -34.14 -3.10
C ARG A 10 -35.34 -32.62 -3.02
N LEU A 11 -34.64 -32.08 -4.02
CA LEU A 11 -35.33 -31.26 -5.03
C LEU A 11 -34.60 -31.41 -6.37
N ARG A 12 -35.32 -32.03 -7.30
CA ARG A 12 -35.02 -32.02 -8.73
C ARG A 12 -35.36 -30.62 -9.24
N CYS A 13 -34.48 -30.05 -10.05
CA CYS A 13 -34.88 -29.05 -11.01
C CYS A 13 -34.18 -29.42 -12.33
N ASN A 14 -34.82 -30.30 -13.09
CA ASN A 14 -34.61 -30.37 -14.53
C ASN A 14 -35.68 -29.45 -15.13
N MET A 15 -35.27 -28.45 -15.89
CA MET A 15 -36.13 -27.83 -16.90
C MET A 15 -35.24 -27.38 -18.08
N GLU A 16 -35.81 -27.54 -19.26
CA GLU A 16 -35.16 -27.81 -20.54
C GLU A 16 -34.32 -26.69 -21.19
N LYS A 17 -33.34 -27.19 -21.96
CA LYS A 17 -32.90 -26.78 -23.30
C LYS A 17 -33.34 -25.40 -23.82
N SER A 18 -32.35 -24.58 -24.14
CA SER A 18 -32.31 -23.89 -25.43
C SER A 18 -30.91 -23.99 -26.01
N ASN A 19 -30.81 -24.88 -26.98
CA ASN A 19 -29.71 -24.98 -27.92
C ASN A 19 -29.74 -23.73 -28.80
N THR A 20 -28.73 -22.89 -28.70
CA THR A 20 -28.38 -21.97 -29.79
C THR A 20 -26.88 -22.08 -29.94
N ALA A 21 -26.50 -22.98 -30.84
CA ALA A 21 -25.15 -23.14 -31.35
C ALA A 21 -24.81 -21.88 -32.16
N ASP A 22 -24.39 -20.83 -31.48
CA ASP A 22 -23.66 -19.74 -32.11
C ASP A 22 -22.17 -20.07 -32.05
N LYS A 23 -21.67 -20.44 -33.22
CA LYS A 23 -20.25 -20.51 -33.56
C LYS A 23 -19.51 -19.33 -32.92
N LYS A 24 -18.60 -19.61 -31.99
CA LYS A 24 -17.44 -18.74 -31.82
C LYS A 24 -16.17 -19.55 -31.85
N SER A 25 -15.43 -19.21 -32.90
CA SER A 25 -14.15 -19.71 -33.37
C SER A 25 -13.13 -19.96 -32.24
N PRO A 26 -12.25 -20.97 -32.40
CA PRO A 26 -11.09 -21.16 -31.54
C PRO A 26 -9.99 -20.22 -32.01
N ASP A 27 -9.74 -19.10 -31.34
CA ASP A 27 -8.64 -18.22 -31.75
C ASP A 27 -7.89 -17.59 -30.56
N ALA A 28 -6.57 -17.80 -30.63
CA ALA A 28 -5.48 -16.96 -30.10
C ALA A 28 -4.99 -17.19 -28.66
N THR A 29 -3.95 -18.03 -28.59
CA THR A 29 -2.77 -17.85 -27.73
C THR A 29 -2.17 -16.43 -27.88
N ALA A 30 -1.78 -15.79 -26.75
CA ALA A 30 -0.59 -14.92 -26.54
C ALA A 30 -0.85 -13.60 -25.78
N SER A 31 0.06 -13.33 -24.83
CA SER A 31 0.38 -12.08 -24.09
C SER A 31 -0.71 -11.43 -23.23
N LEU A 32 -0.66 -11.70 -21.92
CA LEU A 32 -1.33 -10.89 -20.90
C LEU A 32 -0.57 -9.57 -20.74
N ASP A 33 -1.01 -8.55 -21.45
CA ASP A 33 -0.58 -7.17 -21.23
C ASP A 33 -1.21 -6.69 -19.92
N ILE A 34 -0.51 -6.83 -18.79
CA ILE A 34 -0.99 -6.30 -17.51
C ILE A 34 -0.83 -4.78 -17.55
N SER A 35 -1.90 -4.07 -17.94
CA SER A 35 -1.99 -2.61 -17.88
C SER A 35 -2.71 -2.20 -16.60
N THR A 36 -2.03 -1.46 -15.72
CA THR A 36 -2.58 -0.89 -14.48
C THR A 36 -2.64 0.62 -14.60
N SER A 37 -3.76 1.25 -14.22
CA SER A 37 -3.87 2.71 -14.17
C SER A 37 -3.58 3.25 -12.77
N ILE A 38 -2.83 4.34 -12.71
CA ILE A 38 -2.46 5.04 -11.47
C ILE A 38 -2.87 6.50 -11.61
N THR A 39 -3.57 7.01 -10.60
CA THR A 39 -3.91 8.43 -10.53
C THR A 39 -2.81 9.20 -9.82
N CYS A 40 -2.30 10.25 -10.44
CA CYS A 40 -1.34 11.14 -9.78
C CYS A 40 -2.02 11.89 -8.63
N THR A 41 -1.51 11.71 -7.41
CA THR A 41 -2.02 12.38 -6.20
C THR A 41 -1.33 13.72 -5.89
N GLY A 42 -0.31 14.10 -6.67
CA GLY A 42 0.49 15.29 -6.42
C GLY A 42 -0.08 16.61 -6.95
N CYS A 43 -1.17 16.59 -7.74
CA CYS A 43 -1.77 17.78 -8.35
C CYS A 43 -3.30 17.68 -8.35
N PRO A 44 -4.03 18.81 -8.23
CA PRO A 44 -5.50 18.81 -8.20
C PRO A 44 -6.13 18.29 -9.51
N MET A 45 -5.39 18.36 -10.62
CA MET A 45 -5.83 17.83 -11.92
C MET A 45 -5.89 16.29 -11.98
N GLY A 46 -5.13 15.59 -11.14
CA GLY A 46 -5.21 14.12 -11.03
C GLY A 46 -4.98 13.35 -12.33
N CYS A 47 -3.90 13.62 -13.07
CA CYS A 47 -3.65 12.93 -14.34
C CYS A 47 -3.54 11.40 -14.15
N GLN A 48 -4.19 10.64 -15.02
CA GLN A 48 -4.11 9.18 -15.06
C GLN A 48 -2.89 8.73 -15.86
N VAL A 49 -2.05 7.94 -15.23
CA VAL A 49 -0.88 7.32 -15.86
C VAL A 49 -1.16 5.83 -16.01
N THR A 50 -1.12 5.34 -17.23
CA THR A 50 -1.21 3.91 -17.54
C THR A 50 0.19 3.33 -17.48
N VAL A 51 0.34 2.27 -16.68
CA VAL A 51 1.58 1.51 -16.54
C VAL A 51 1.36 0.15 -17.17
N SER A 52 2.17 -0.20 -18.16
CA SER A 52 2.19 -1.53 -18.76
C SER A 52 3.52 -2.20 -18.50
N ARG A 53 3.48 -3.52 -18.35
CA ARG A 53 4.68 -4.36 -18.26
C ARG A 53 4.93 -5.00 -19.62
N GLY A 54 6.04 -4.62 -20.26
CA GLY A 54 6.41 -5.19 -21.56
C GLY A 54 6.87 -6.65 -21.44
N PRO A 55 6.94 -7.38 -22.57
CA PRO A 55 7.41 -8.77 -22.61
C PRO A 55 8.86 -8.92 -22.11
N ASP A 56 9.67 -7.87 -22.24
CA ASP A 56 11.06 -7.80 -21.76
C ASP A 56 11.18 -7.54 -20.25
N GLY A 57 10.05 -7.45 -19.53
CA GLY A 57 10.01 -7.17 -18.10
C GLY A 57 10.19 -5.70 -17.71
N ASN A 58 10.39 -4.81 -18.69
CA ASN A 58 10.53 -3.37 -18.46
C ASN A 58 9.16 -2.68 -18.25
N TRP A 59 9.14 -1.65 -17.40
CA TRP A 59 7.96 -0.85 -17.10
C TRP A 59 7.83 0.32 -18.08
N GLN A 60 6.67 0.39 -18.75
CA GLN A 60 6.32 1.48 -19.66
C GLN A 60 5.28 2.35 -18.99
N PHE A 61 5.49 3.68 -19.04
CA PHE A 61 4.64 4.67 -18.41
C PHE A 61 4.11 5.62 -19.49
N SER A 62 2.79 5.74 -19.59
CA SER A 62 2.12 6.57 -20.60
C SER A 62 0.98 7.37 -19.95
N GLY A 63 0.71 8.58 -20.43
CA GLY A 63 -0.39 9.44 -19.92
C GLY A 63 0.03 10.44 -18.83
N ALA A 64 1.30 10.49 -18.45
CA ALA A 64 1.80 11.53 -17.55
C ALA A 64 1.82 12.90 -18.25
N GLN A 65 1.04 13.86 -17.74
CA GLN A 65 0.98 15.23 -18.26
C GLN A 65 2.11 16.13 -17.73
N CYS A 66 2.84 15.68 -16.70
CA CYS A 66 3.92 16.44 -16.09
C CYS A 66 5.01 15.51 -15.54
N PRO A 67 6.26 16.01 -15.38
CA PRO A 67 7.37 15.20 -14.84
C PRO A 67 7.11 14.73 -13.40
N ARG A 68 6.32 15.48 -12.63
CA ARG A 68 5.91 15.08 -11.27
C ARG A 68 5.02 13.84 -11.29
N GLY A 69 4.12 13.74 -12.27
CA GLY A 69 3.21 12.62 -12.44
C GLY A 69 3.93 11.34 -12.84
N ASP A 70 4.88 11.43 -13.78
CA ASP A 70 5.73 10.29 -14.16
C ASP A 70 6.57 9.79 -12.98
N ARG A 71 7.23 10.70 -12.24
CA ARG A 71 8.00 10.33 -11.04
C ARG A 71 7.12 9.65 -9.99
N HIS A 72 5.92 10.18 -9.74
CA HIS A 72 5.00 9.59 -8.78
C HIS A 72 4.55 8.19 -9.20
N ALA A 73 4.17 7.99 -10.46
CA ALA A 73 3.74 6.68 -10.97
C ALA A 73 4.88 5.65 -10.90
N ARG A 74 6.10 6.04 -11.27
CA ARG A 74 7.30 5.19 -11.13
C ARG A 74 7.52 4.81 -9.68
N GLN A 75 7.55 5.79 -8.79
CA GLN A 75 7.79 5.57 -7.37
C GLN A 75 6.72 4.68 -6.74
N GLU A 76 5.45 4.87 -7.07
CA GLU A 76 4.36 4.06 -6.53
C GLU A 76 4.45 2.58 -6.95
N ILE A 77 4.94 2.30 -8.17
CA ILE A 77 5.15 0.94 -8.66
C ILE A 77 6.43 0.31 -8.09
N THR A 78 7.54 1.06 -8.05
CA THR A 78 8.83 0.49 -7.65
C THR A 78 9.02 0.42 -6.14
N ASN A 79 8.69 1.51 -5.43
CA ASN A 79 8.85 1.61 -3.98
C ASN A 79 7.89 2.67 -3.41
N PRO A 80 6.64 2.29 -3.09
CA PRO A 80 5.66 3.23 -2.56
C PRO A 80 6.10 3.72 -1.18
N VAL A 81 6.34 5.02 -1.06
CA VAL A 81 6.70 5.66 0.21
C VAL A 81 5.58 6.56 0.70
N ARG A 82 5.48 6.75 2.02
CA ARG A 82 4.50 7.64 2.66
C ARG A 82 5.16 8.41 3.81
N PRO A 83 4.83 9.69 4.01
CA PRO A 83 5.31 10.42 5.19
C PRO A 83 4.74 9.79 6.45
N LEU A 84 5.58 9.51 7.44
CA LEU A 84 5.15 8.94 8.71
C LEU A 84 5.14 10.02 9.79
N THR A 85 3.95 10.23 10.38
CA THR A 85 3.72 11.08 11.55
C THR A 85 2.91 10.29 12.56
N THR A 86 3.35 10.25 13.82
CA THR A 86 2.65 9.52 14.89
C THR A 86 2.68 10.29 16.21
N LEU A 87 1.96 9.76 17.22
CA LEU A 87 1.91 10.27 18.58
C LEU A 87 2.52 9.23 19.52
N ILE A 88 3.43 9.66 20.40
CA ILE A 88 4.09 8.78 21.38
C ILE A 88 3.73 9.24 22.80
N PRO A 89 3.26 8.36 23.68
CA PRO A 89 3.15 8.68 25.10
C PRO A 89 4.55 8.87 25.69
N ILE A 90 4.72 9.91 26.51
CA ILE A 90 6.01 10.19 27.15
C ILE A 90 5.86 10.25 28.67
N ARG A 91 6.93 9.88 29.39
CA ARG A 91 6.94 9.96 30.85
C ARG A 91 7.06 11.41 31.29
N GLY A 92 6.22 11.81 32.24
CA GLY A 92 6.22 13.16 32.82
C GLY A 92 5.28 14.16 32.13
N SER A 93 4.55 13.77 31.08
CA SER A 93 3.53 14.61 30.44
C SER A 93 2.23 13.83 30.26
N GLN A 94 1.10 14.49 30.54
CA GLN A 94 -0.24 13.97 30.24
C GLN A 94 -0.59 14.06 28.75
N THR A 95 0.19 14.82 27.98
CA THR A 95 -0.01 15.00 26.55
C THR A 95 1.00 14.18 25.76
N PRO A 96 0.58 13.45 24.70
CA PRO A 96 1.50 12.71 23.86
C PRO A 96 2.36 13.66 23.02
N LEU A 97 3.58 13.22 22.72
CA LEU A 97 4.50 13.90 21.84
C LEU A 97 4.14 13.61 20.38
N SER A 98 4.01 14.67 19.59
CA SER A 98 3.91 14.52 18.14
C SER A 98 5.30 14.39 17.53
N VAL A 99 5.46 13.38 16.68
CA VAL A 99 6.71 13.08 16.00
C VAL A 99 6.49 12.92 14.51
N LYS A 100 7.52 13.22 13.73
CA LYS A 100 7.56 12.98 12.30
C LYS A 100 8.88 12.33 11.90
N THR A 101 8.86 11.61 10.80
CA THR A 101 10.07 11.16 10.12
C THR A 101 10.70 12.29 9.32
N SER A 102 12.02 12.27 9.18
CA SER A 102 12.76 13.24 8.35
C SER A 102 12.41 13.08 6.87
N GLU A 103 12.20 11.85 6.42
CA GLU A 103 11.93 11.47 5.03
C GLU A 103 10.76 10.48 4.94
N PRO A 104 10.10 10.37 3.76
CA PRO A 104 9.05 9.38 3.55
C PRO A 104 9.53 7.95 3.74
N VAL A 105 8.75 7.15 4.46
CA VAL A 105 9.05 5.77 4.80
C VAL A 105 8.46 4.82 3.74
N PRO A 106 9.20 3.79 3.30
CA PRO A 106 8.64 2.72 2.47
C PRO A 106 7.43 2.05 3.12
N LYS A 107 6.35 1.84 2.35
CA LYS A 107 5.10 1.25 2.85
C LYS A 107 5.33 -0.10 3.54
N ALA A 108 6.29 -0.89 3.04
CA ALA A 108 6.62 -2.19 3.61
C ALA A 108 7.14 -2.10 5.06
N LEU A 109 7.87 -1.04 5.40
CA LEU A 109 8.50 -0.84 6.72
C LEU A 109 7.63 -0.01 7.67
N LEU A 110 6.49 0.49 7.19
CA LEU A 110 5.70 1.49 7.91
C LEU A 110 5.18 0.95 9.26
N TRP A 111 4.71 -0.30 9.28
CA TRP A 111 4.23 -0.95 10.50
C TRP A 111 5.34 -1.28 11.50
N ASP A 112 6.49 -1.74 10.99
CA ASP A 112 7.66 -2.05 11.81
C ASP A 112 8.21 -0.78 12.45
N MET A 113 8.26 0.32 11.70
CA MET A 113 8.68 1.62 12.23
C MET A 113 7.74 2.11 13.33
N ILE A 114 6.41 2.05 13.11
CA ILE A 114 5.44 2.44 14.15
C ILE A 114 5.64 1.62 15.42
N THR A 115 5.82 0.30 15.28
CA THR A 115 6.02 -0.60 16.41
C THR A 115 7.30 -0.27 17.18
N LEU A 116 8.40 0.02 16.47
CA LEU A 116 9.66 0.44 17.07
C LEU A 116 9.54 1.78 17.79
N ILE A 117 8.87 2.75 17.15
CA ILE A 117 8.66 4.09 17.71
C ILE A 117 7.86 4.04 19.01
N HIS A 118 6.80 3.22 19.08
CA HIS A 118 5.99 3.07 20.29
C HIS A 118 6.71 2.38 21.45
N ARG A 119 7.86 1.73 21.21
CA ARG A 119 8.70 1.13 22.26
C ARG A 119 9.72 2.10 22.85
N LEU A 120 9.87 3.30 22.27
CA LEU A 120 10.80 4.30 22.77
C LEU A 120 10.34 4.80 24.14
N ASP A 121 11.24 4.76 25.11
CA ASP A 121 11.01 5.29 26.44
C ASP A 121 11.57 6.71 26.52
N LEU A 122 10.70 7.70 26.32
CA LEU A 122 11.05 9.11 26.26
C LEU A 122 10.57 9.83 27.54
N ALA A 123 11.37 10.78 28.02
CA ALA A 123 11.05 11.61 29.17
C ALA A 123 11.19 13.10 28.83
N CYS A 124 10.42 13.95 29.51
CA CYS A 124 10.61 15.40 29.44
C CYS A 124 11.98 15.84 30.00
N PRO A 125 12.53 17.00 29.56
CA PRO A 125 11.98 17.92 28.56
C PRO A 125 12.39 17.57 27.12
N ILE A 126 11.50 17.83 26.15
CA ILE A 126 11.72 17.63 24.71
C ILE A 126 11.38 18.91 23.96
N HIS A 127 12.24 19.30 23.03
CA HIS A 127 12.06 20.48 22.19
C HIS A 127 11.70 20.12 20.74
N ILE A 128 11.09 21.08 20.05
CA ILE A 128 10.83 20.97 18.61
C ILE A 128 12.16 20.84 17.87
N GLY A 129 12.26 19.85 17.00
CA GLY A 129 13.47 19.58 16.23
C GLY A 129 14.41 18.57 16.88
N ASP A 130 14.14 18.15 18.12
CA ASP A 130 14.95 17.12 18.76
C ASP A 130 14.89 15.80 18.00
N ILE A 131 16.07 15.21 17.84
CA ILE A 131 16.25 13.89 17.23
C ILE A 131 16.03 12.84 18.33
N LEU A 132 14.97 12.06 18.19
CA LEU A 132 14.57 11.05 19.18
C LEU A 132 15.19 9.69 18.90
N ALA A 133 15.42 9.38 17.63
CA ALA A 133 16.05 8.15 17.17
C ALA A 133 16.60 8.35 15.76
N GLU A 134 17.83 7.92 15.53
CA GLU A 134 18.49 7.95 14.22
C GLU A 134 18.46 6.57 13.57
N ASN A 135 18.57 6.54 12.24
CA ASN A 135 18.71 5.32 11.46
C ASN A 135 17.66 4.23 11.78
N LEU A 136 16.39 4.62 11.78
CA LEU A 136 15.27 3.70 12.05
C LEU A 136 15.32 2.50 11.09
N LEU A 137 15.39 1.28 11.63
CA LEU A 137 15.45 0.04 10.86
C LEU A 137 16.58 -0.02 9.80
N GLY A 138 17.69 0.70 10.01
CA GLY A 138 18.82 0.71 9.06
C GLY A 138 18.54 1.49 7.77
N THR A 139 17.48 2.31 7.73
CA THR A 139 17.08 3.07 6.54
C THR A 139 17.76 4.44 6.41
N GLY A 140 18.48 4.89 7.44
CA GLY A 140 18.99 6.26 7.55
C GLY A 140 17.93 7.31 7.92
N ILE A 141 16.65 6.92 8.05
CA ILE A 141 15.56 7.84 8.40
C ILE A 141 15.60 8.17 9.89
N THR A 142 15.41 9.45 10.22
CA THR A 142 15.48 9.97 11.58
C THR A 142 14.09 10.34 12.10
N LEU A 143 13.84 10.10 13.40
CA LEU A 143 12.62 10.52 14.09
C LEU A 143 12.83 11.87 14.77
N ILE A 144 11.95 12.82 14.48
CA ILE A 144 12.06 14.21 14.93
C ILE A 144 10.81 14.61 15.71
N ALA A 145 11.00 15.26 16.85
CA ALA A 145 9.93 15.87 17.64
C ALA A 145 9.36 17.13 16.96
N THR A 146 8.04 17.25 16.90
CA THR A 146 7.35 18.42 16.30
C THR A 146 6.69 19.31 17.34
N ARG A 147 6.80 18.98 18.63
CA ARG A 147 6.17 19.71 19.73
C ARG A 147 7.12 19.82 20.93
N ASN A 148 7.07 20.96 21.62
CA ASN A 148 7.76 21.16 22.89
C ASN A 148 6.95 20.55 24.04
N LEU A 149 7.62 19.78 24.90
CA LEU A 149 7.07 19.26 26.16
C LEU A 149 8.07 19.55 27.28
N LYS A 150 7.55 20.13 28.37
CA LYS A 150 8.34 20.54 29.54
C LYS A 150 8.26 19.49 30.63
#